data_AF-A0A1I6FL32-F1
#
_entry.id   AF-A0A1I6FL32-F1
#
_cell.length_a   1.000
_cell.length_b   1.000
_cell.length_c   1.000
_cell.angle_alpha   90.00
_cell.angle_beta   90.00
_cell.angle_gamma   90.00
#
_symmetry.space_group_name_H-M   'P 1'
#
loop_
_entity.id
_entity.type
_entity.pdbx_description
1 polymer ?
#
loop_
_entity_poly.entity_id
_entity_poly.type
_entity_poly.pdbx_seq_one_letter_code
_entity_poly.pdbx_strand_id
1 'polypeptide(L)'
;MFATLPDLLRLLVVPVFGWAALRDVRTRRLPNRIWPPLYLFGALLLIWEAASLWPFAGYDGRIFLLRAAISLLFVAPLGYAFWYLGAFGGADAKAMIALAVIFPTFPAYEIGAFALPLVDTEVGVFSLTILTNTVLLGLAYPVGLAALNLVRGEASPSMFFARPVPTDSLPDRHGRLFEAPDGPTRNGLDLDALRMYLRWRGLALADLRADPEGLRDPASVDETFDPTDGGTHVGPRTDGGTAVDAEAGGDAERGAPSRSDFDDPWAAERFLDEIDHGAYGTDAATLRDGLDVVAREGRVLVSPGMPFVVPMAVGLVVSLTYGDALFAVLGAVGLV
;
A
#
# COMPACT_ATOMS: atom_id res chain seq x y z
N MET A 1 8.71 -12.55 -35.94
CA MET A 1 10.08 -12.45 -35.39
C MET A 1 10.09 -13.30 -34.13
N PHE A 2 10.90 -14.36 -34.08
CA PHE A 2 11.01 -15.23 -32.90
C PHE A 2 11.41 -14.41 -31.66
N ALA A 3 10.95 -14.84 -30.48
CA ALA A 3 11.31 -14.20 -29.21
C ALA A 3 12.83 -14.08 -29.09
N THR A 4 13.31 -12.88 -28.82
CA THR A 4 14.74 -12.69 -28.56
C THR A 4 15.09 -13.32 -27.21
N LEU A 5 16.36 -13.71 -27.02
CA LEU A 5 16.79 -14.24 -25.73
C LEU A 5 16.52 -13.25 -24.57
N PRO A 6 16.74 -11.92 -24.72
CA PRO A 6 16.29 -10.94 -23.75
C PRO A 6 14.80 -11.03 -23.42
N ASP A 7 13.92 -11.15 -24.41
CA ASP A 7 12.47 -11.26 -24.18
C ASP A 7 12.12 -12.50 -23.34
N LEU A 8 12.70 -13.66 -23.68
CA LEU A 8 12.48 -14.88 -22.91
C LEU A 8 12.97 -14.75 -21.46
N LEU A 9 14.11 -14.08 -21.25
CA LEU A 9 14.66 -13.84 -19.92
C LEU A 9 13.74 -12.92 -19.09
N ARG A 10 13.09 -11.93 -19.70
CA ARG A 10 12.14 -11.04 -18.99
C ARG A 10 10.97 -11.80 -18.37
N LEU A 11 10.56 -12.93 -18.94
CA LEU A 11 9.48 -13.75 -18.38
C LEU A 11 9.80 -14.29 -16.97
N LEU A 12 11.09 -14.37 -16.58
CA LEU A 12 11.50 -14.73 -15.21
C LEU A 12 11.00 -13.74 -14.16
N VAL A 13 10.65 -12.51 -14.56
CA VAL A 13 10.11 -11.48 -13.66
C VAL A 13 8.65 -11.75 -13.28
N VAL A 14 7.89 -12.44 -14.13
CA VAL A 14 6.48 -12.76 -13.88
C VAL A 14 6.26 -13.53 -12.57
N PRO A 15 6.95 -14.65 -12.28
CA PRO A 15 6.80 -15.34 -11.01
C PRO A 15 7.27 -14.50 -9.81
N VAL A 16 8.24 -13.60 -9.99
CA VAL A 16 8.68 -12.68 -8.92
C VAL A 16 7.57 -11.69 -8.56
N PHE A 17 6.90 -11.11 -9.55
CA PHE A 17 5.74 -10.24 -9.33
C PHE A 17 4.52 -11.01 -8.79
N GLY A 18 4.31 -12.26 -9.23
CA GLY A 18 3.31 -13.14 -8.64
C GLY A 18 3.57 -13.41 -7.15
N TRP A 19 4.81 -13.71 -6.78
CA TRP A 19 5.21 -13.84 -5.37
C TRP A 19 5.04 -12.53 -4.60
N ALA A 20 5.40 -11.38 -5.20
CA ALA A 20 5.24 -10.07 -4.59
C ALA A 20 3.75 -9.78 -4.31
N ALA A 21 2.87 -10.04 -5.28
CA ALA A 21 1.42 -9.91 -5.11
C ALA A 21 0.88 -10.82 -3.98
N LEU A 22 1.29 -12.08 -3.93
CA LEU A 22 0.89 -13.00 -2.85
C LEU A 22 1.37 -12.52 -1.48
N ARG A 23 2.60 -12.02 -1.41
CA ARG A 23 3.18 -11.48 -0.17
C ARG A 23 2.51 -10.19 0.27
N ASP A 24 2.16 -9.32 -0.68
CA ASP A 24 1.44 -8.08 -0.43
C ASP A 24 0.04 -8.35 0.16
N VAL A 25 -0.70 -9.32 -0.40
CA VAL A 25 -1.99 -9.75 0.17
C VAL A 25 -1.86 -10.27 1.60
N ARG A 26 -0.80 -11.05 1.90
CA ARG A 26 -0.65 -11.71 3.20
C ARG A 26 -0.06 -10.82 4.29
N THR A 27 0.89 -9.96 3.92
CA THR A 27 1.73 -9.25 4.90
C THR A 27 1.80 -7.75 4.68
N ARG A 28 1.27 -7.25 3.55
CA ARG A 28 1.35 -5.84 3.14
C ARG A 28 2.77 -5.27 3.12
N ARG A 29 3.79 -6.13 3.06
CA ARG A 29 5.20 -5.77 3.22
C ARG A 29 6.08 -6.48 2.20
N LEU A 30 6.74 -5.69 1.37
CA LEU A 30 7.72 -6.16 0.39
C LEU A 30 9.15 -5.81 0.82
N PRO A 31 10.05 -6.81 0.91
CA PRO A 31 11.38 -6.57 1.43
C PRO A 31 12.24 -5.82 0.40
N ASN A 32 12.89 -4.73 0.83
CA ASN A 32 13.65 -3.84 -0.06
C ASN A 32 14.74 -4.54 -0.89
N ARG A 33 15.25 -5.68 -0.43
CA ARG A 33 16.28 -6.48 -1.12
C ARG A 33 15.85 -7.07 -2.47
N ILE A 34 14.55 -7.11 -2.79
CA ILE A 34 14.09 -7.69 -4.06
C ILE A 34 14.30 -6.76 -5.25
N TRP A 35 14.37 -5.44 -5.00
CA TRP A 35 14.37 -4.44 -6.07
C TRP A 35 15.73 -4.30 -6.76
N PRO A 36 16.87 -4.20 -6.05
CA PRO A 36 18.17 -4.02 -6.71
C PRO A 36 18.52 -5.14 -7.72
N PRO A 37 18.29 -6.44 -7.43
CA PRO A 37 18.49 -7.50 -8.42
C PRO A 37 17.61 -7.35 -9.66
N LEU A 38 16.36 -6.92 -9.51
CA LEU A 38 15.45 -6.68 -10.65
C LEU A 38 15.91 -5.51 -11.51
N TYR A 39 16.37 -4.42 -10.89
CA TYR A 39 16.91 -3.28 -11.62
C TYR A 39 18.17 -3.66 -12.40
N LEU A 40 19.10 -4.37 -11.75
CA LEU A 40 20.31 -4.85 -12.41
C LEU A 40 19.98 -5.79 -13.56
N PHE A 41 19.05 -6.73 -13.35
CA PHE A 41 18.61 -7.65 -14.37
C PHE A 41 18.01 -6.93 -15.58
N GLY A 42 17.06 -6.02 -15.37
CA GLY A 42 16.47 -5.22 -16.45
C GLY A 42 17.51 -4.37 -17.18
N ALA A 43 18.42 -3.73 -16.45
CA ALA A 43 19.48 -2.90 -17.04
C ALA A 43 20.42 -3.74 -17.93
N LEU A 44 20.80 -4.94 -17.51
CA LEU A 44 21.64 -5.84 -18.31
C LEU A 44 20.93 -6.28 -19.59
N LEU A 45 19.63 -6.61 -19.52
CA LEU A 45 18.84 -6.97 -20.71
C LEU A 45 18.69 -5.78 -21.67
N LEU A 46 18.45 -4.58 -21.14
CA LEU A 46 18.36 -3.37 -21.94
C LEU A 46 19.69 -3.03 -22.63
N ILE A 47 20.82 -3.17 -21.93
CA ILE A 47 22.15 -2.99 -22.51
C ILE A 47 22.42 -4.02 -23.61
N TRP A 48 22.03 -5.28 -23.40
CA TRP A 48 22.14 -6.32 -24.42
C TRP A 48 21.40 -5.91 -25.69
N GLU A 49 20.13 -5.53 -25.58
CA GLU A 49 19.34 -5.11 -26.75
C GLU A 49 19.92 -3.89 -27.43
N ALA A 50 20.32 -2.88 -26.66
CA ALA A 50 20.98 -1.70 -27.19
C ALA A 50 22.24 -2.06 -27.98
N ALA A 51 23.07 -2.99 -27.47
CA ALA A 51 24.25 -3.48 -28.17
C ALA A 51 23.90 -4.24 -29.46
N SER A 52 22.79 -5.00 -29.47
CA SER A 52 22.33 -5.72 -30.67
C SER A 52 21.82 -4.80 -31.79
N LEU A 53 21.37 -3.60 -31.44
CA LEU A 53 20.86 -2.58 -32.36
C LEU A 53 21.89 -1.49 -32.70
N TRP A 54 23.08 -1.55 -32.11
CA TRP A 54 24.18 -0.63 -32.41
C TRP A 54 24.56 -0.73 -33.90
N PRO A 55 24.77 0.40 -34.62
CA PRO A 55 24.92 1.79 -34.16
C PRO A 55 23.64 2.63 -34.20
N PHE A 56 22.45 2.02 -34.12
CA PHE A 56 21.14 2.69 -34.17
C PHE A 56 20.87 3.50 -35.47
N ALA A 57 21.55 3.14 -36.57
CA ALA A 57 21.43 3.89 -37.82
C ALA A 57 20.07 3.72 -38.51
N GLY A 58 19.41 2.57 -38.30
CA GLY A 58 18.11 2.23 -38.89
C GLY A 58 16.90 2.78 -38.13
N TYR A 59 15.73 2.70 -38.75
CA TYR A 59 14.44 3.08 -38.15
C TYR A 59 14.19 2.36 -36.82
N ASP A 60 14.41 1.04 -36.79
CA ASP A 60 14.19 0.20 -35.59
C ASP A 60 15.06 0.65 -34.41
N GLY A 61 16.33 0.98 -34.66
CA GLY A 61 17.23 1.48 -33.62
C GLY A 61 16.79 2.82 -33.04
N ARG A 62 16.32 3.75 -33.88
CA ARG A 62 15.81 5.05 -33.43
C ARG A 62 14.52 4.93 -32.62
N ILE A 63 13.60 4.09 -33.08
CA ILE A 63 12.32 3.84 -32.38
C ILE A 63 12.57 3.11 -31.05
N PHE A 64 13.48 2.14 -31.01
CA PHE A 64 13.92 1.52 -29.78
C PHE A 64 14.45 2.55 -28.78
N LEU A 65 15.37 3.43 -29.20
CA LEU A 65 15.91 4.48 -28.32
C LEU A 65 14.81 5.41 -27.81
N LEU A 66 13.87 5.83 -28.68
CA LEU A 66 12.76 6.67 -28.28
C LEU A 66 11.87 5.98 -27.23
N ARG A 67 11.47 4.73 -27.48
CA ARG A 67 10.59 3.96 -26.57
C ARG A 67 11.28 3.68 -25.24
N ALA A 68 12.56 3.28 -25.27
CA ALA A 68 13.37 3.09 -24.07
C ALA A 68 13.55 4.41 -23.30
N ALA A 69 13.78 5.52 -23.98
CA ALA A 69 13.86 6.83 -23.36
C ALA A 69 12.53 7.23 -22.70
N ILE A 70 11.39 7.04 -23.36
CA ILE A 70 10.07 7.30 -22.75
C ILE A 70 9.87 6.40 -21.53
N SER A 71 10.16 5.11 -21.62
CA SER A 71 10.02 4.20 -20.48
C SER A 71 10.87 4.65 -19.27
N LEU A 72 12.16 4.92 -19.50
CA LEU A 72 13.10 5.26 -18.43
C LEU A 72 12.98 6.70 -17.92
N LEU A 73 12.70 7.67 -18.78
CA LEU A 73 12.70 9.10 -18.44
C LEU A 73 11.31 9.65 -18.15
N PHE A 74 10.25 8.90 -18.45
CA PHE A 74 8.88 9.27 -18.11
C PHE A 74 8.25 8.27 -17.15
N VAL A 75 8.17 6.98 -17.50
CA VAL A 75 7.43 6.00 -16.67
C VAL A 75 8.10 5.73 -15.32
N ALA A 76 9.42 5.57 -15.28
CA ALA A 76 10.12 5.39 -14.00
C ALA A 76 10.02 6.63 -13.07
N PRO A 77 10.28 7.86 -13.52
CA PRO A 77 10.07 9.06 -12.71
C PRO A 77 8.61 9.27 -12.29
N LEU A 78 7.65 8.88 -13.12
CA LEU A 78 6.22 8.94 -12.78
C LEU A 78 5.91 8.07 -11.56
N GLY A 79 6.50 6.88 -11.44
CA GLY A 79 6.38 6.04 -10.25
C GLY A 79 6.87 6.73 -8.98
N TYR A 80 8.01 7.43 -9.06
CA TYR A 80 8.52 8.25 -7.96
C TYR A 80 7.62 9.45 -7.66
N ALA A 81 7.11 10.14 -8.67
CA ALA A 81 6.20 11.27 -8.52
C ALA A 81 4.91 10.87 -7.80
N PHE A 82 4.32 9.72 -8.15
CA PHE A 82 3.14 9.19 -7.45
C PHE A 82 3.44 8.83 -5.99
N TRP A 83 4.62 8.34 -5.67
CA TRP A 83 5.03 8.13 -4.28
C TRP A 83 5.20 9.47 -3.54
N TYR A 84 5.86 10.44 -4.15
CA TYR A 84 6.06 11.77 -3.55
C TYR A 84 4.74 12.49 -3.26
N LEU A 85 3.74 12.32 -4.13
CA LEU A 85 2.39 12.86 -3.97
C LEU A 85 1.49 12.03 -3.03
N GLY A 86 2.00 10.94 -2.44
CA GLY A 86 1.24 10.06 -1.55
C GLY A 86 0.21 9.16 -2.22
N ALA A 87 0.22 9.07 -3.56
CA ALA A 87 -0.68 8.19 -4.31
C ALA A 87 -0.25 6.71 -4.26
N PHE A 88 1.04 6.44 -4.06
CA PHE A 88 1.62 5.09 -3.99
C PHE A 88 2.43 4.85 -2.74
N GLY A 89 2.49 3.59 -2.31
CA GLY A 89 3.49 3.12 -1.37
C GLY A 89 4.88 3.07 -2.01
N GLY A 90 5.93 3.12 -1.18
CA GLY A 90 7.31 3.07 -1.68
C GLY A 90 7.65 1.75 -2.40
N ALA A 91 6.92 0.66 -2.13
CA ALA A 91 7.07 -0.60 -2.84
C ALA A 91 6.46 -0.55 -4.25
N ASP A 92 5.32 0.11 -4.43
CA ASP A 92 4.65 0.25 -5.74
C ASP A 92 5.49 1.11 -6.70
N ALA A 93 6.08 2.20 -6.19
CA ALA A 93 6.99 3.02 -6.98
C ALA A 93 8.22 2.24 -7.45
N LYS A 94 8.82 1.44 -6.57
CA LYS A 94 9.97 0.57 -6.92
C LYS A 94 9.57 -0.50 -7.95
N ALA A 95 8.38 -1.08 -7.81
CA ALA A 95 7.84 -2.03 -8.77
C ALA A 95 7.64 -1.41 -10.16
N MET A 96 7.09 -0.20 -10.21
CA MET A 96 6.91 0.54 -11.47
C MET A 96 8.24 0.88 -12.14
N ILE A 97 9.22 1.36 -11.37
CA ILE A 97 10.57 1.62 -11.88
C ILE A 97 11.20 0.33 -12.41
N ALA A 98 11.03 -0.79 -11.71
CA ALA A 98 11.55 -2.09 -12.13
C ALA A 98 10.94 -2.50 -13.49
N LEU A 99 9.62 -2.37 -13.65
CA LEU A 99 8.94 -2.70 -14.89
C LEU A 99 9.33 -1.76 -16.05
N ALA A 100 9.57 -0.48 -15.78
CA ALA A 100 10.08 0.45 -16.79
C ALA A 100 11.48 0.04 -17.30
N VAL A 101 12.36 -0.38 -16.40
CA VAL A 101 13.71 -0.84 -16.78
C VAL A 101 13.67 -2.20 -17.47
N ILE A 102 12.84 -3.12 -16.98
CA ILE A 102 12.77 -4.49 -17.50
C ILE A 102 12.02 -4.52 -18.84
N PHE A 103 10.90 -3.82 -18.99
CA PHE A 103 10.07 -3.84 -20.19
C PHE A 103 9.90 -2.46 -20.85
N PRO A 104 10.96 -1.88 -21.43
CA PRO A 104 10.87 -0.58 -22.08
C PRO A 104 10.13 -0.62 -23.42
N THR A 105 10.20 -1.75 -24.14
CA THR A 105 9.62 -1.97 -25.47
C THR A 105 8.76 -3.22 -25.49
N PHE A 106 7.85 -3.32 -26.47
CA PHE A 106 6.98 -4.48 -26.64
C PHE A 106 7.82 -5.73 -26.93
N PRO A 107 7.73 -6.79 -26.10
CA PRO A 107 8.31 -8.08 -26.42
C PRO A 107 7.44 -8.80 -27.45
N ALA A 108 8.02 -9.71 -28.22
CA ALA A 108 7.28 -10.56 -29.15
C ALA A 108 7.53 -12.04 -28.82
N TYR A 109 6.49 -12.77 -28.43
CA TYR A 109 6.56 -14.19 -28.14
C TYR A 109 5.74 -15.00 -29.15
N GLU A 110 6.42 -15.72 -30.03
CA GLU A 110 5.76 -16.62 -30.99
C GLU A 110 5.52 -17.99 -30.35
N ILE A 111 4.25 -18.36 -30.17
CA ILE A 111 3.80 -19.66 -29.64
C ILE A 111 2.88 -20.30 -30.67
N GLY A 112 3.45 -21.19 -31.49
CA GLY A 112 2.72 -21.84 -32.58
C GLY A 112 2.24 -20.81 -33.61
N ALA A 113 0.91 -20.66 -33.74
CA ALA A 113 0.29 -19.70 -34.67
C ALA A 113 0.02 -18.32 -34.04
N PHE A 114 0.27 -18.15 -32.74
CA PHE A 114 -0.01 -16.91 -32.02
C PHE A 114 1.27 -16.13 -31.75
N ALA A 115 1.19 -14.81 -31.88
CA ALA A 115 2.18 -13.88 -31.36
C ALA A 115 1.57 -13.17 -30.14
N LEU A 116 2.28 -13.22 -29.01
CA LEU A 116 1.89 -12.51 -27.79
C LEU A 116 2.85 -11.32 -27.57
N PRO A 117 2.34 -10.17 -27.10
CA PRO A 117 0.93 -9.88 -26.82
C PRO A 117 0.03 -9.81 -28.07
N LEU A 118 -1.26 -10.09 -27.90
CA LEU A 118 -2.24 -10.13 -29.01
C LEU A 118 -2.58 -8.75 -29.58
N VAL A 119 -2.57 -7.71 -28.74
CA VAL A 119 -2.94 -6.33 -29.09
C VAL A 119 -1.75 -5.41 -28.85
N ASP A 120 -1.16 -4.95 -29.94
CA ASP A 120 -0.12 -3.93 -29.92
C ASP A 120 -0.70 -2.52 -29.86
N THR A 121 0.15 -1.56 -29.48
CA THR A 121 -0.16 -0.13 -29.50
C THR A 121 0.77 0.62 -30.44
N GLU A 122 0.30 1.75 -30.97
CA GLU A 122 1.12 2.62 -31.81
C GLU A 122 2.31 3.21 -31.05
N VAL A 123 2.14 3.49 -29.75
CA VAL A 123 3.19 4.05 -28.88
C VAL A 123 4.34 3.05 -28.70
N GLY A 124 4.01 1.77 -28.48
CA GLY A 124 4.99 0.69 -28.37
C GLY A 124 5.91 0.77 -27.14
N VAL A 125 5.49 1.49 -26.09
CA VAL A 125 6.17 1.54 -24.79
C VAL A 125 5.48 0.57 -23.83
N PHE A 126 6.08 -0.60 -23.62
CA PHE A 126 5.37 -1.69 -22.94
C PHE A 126 5.13 -1.43 -21.45
N SER A 127 6.06 -0.76 -20.77
CA SER A 127 5.87 -0.34 -19.39
C SER A 127 4.65 0.57 -19.20
N LEU A 128 4.30 1.37 -20.21
CA LEU A 128 3.10 2.19 -20.20
C LEU A 128 1.85 1.32 -20.33
N THR A 129 1.86 0.33 -21.21
CA THR A 129 0.76 -0.65 -21.31
C THR A 129 0.57 -1.44 -20.00
N ILE A 130 1.65 -1.85 -19.33
CA ILE A 130 1.54 -2.48 -18.00
C ILE A 130 0.91 -1.50 -17.00
N LEU A 131 1.37 -0.25 -16.98
CA LEU A 131 0.81 0.78 -16.10
C LEU A 131 -0.69 1.01 -16.36
N THR A 132 -1.09 1.18 -17.62
CA THR A 132 -2.49 1.39 -18.00
C THR A 132 -3.36 0.22 -17.57
N ASN A 133 -2.95 -1.02 -17.87
CA ASN A 133 -3.66 -2.22 -17.43
C ASN A 133 -3.74 -2.31 -15.91
N THR A 134 -2.65 -1.97 -15.21
CA THR A 134 -2.59 -1.91 -13.75
C THR A 134 -3.60 -0.92 -13.18
N VAL A 135 -3.71 0.28 -13.76
CA VAL A 135 -4.66 1.30 -13.31
C VAL A 135 -6.10 0.83 -13.55
N LEU A 136 -6.40 0.29 -14.74
CA LEU A 136 -7.74 -0.25 -15.04
C LEU A 136 -8.16 -1.34 -14.06
N LEU A 137 -7.27 -2.29 -13.77
CA LEU A 137 -7.52 -3.36 -12.80
C LEU A 137 -7.60 -2.81 -11.36
N GLY A 138 -6.76 -1.82 -11.03
CA GLY A 138 -6.77 -1.15 -9.74
C GLY A 138 -8.09 -0.43 -9.45
N LEU A 139 -8.72 0.16 -10.47
CA LEU A 139 -10.04 0.81 -10.35
C LEU A 139 -11.17 -0.18 -10.01
N ALA A 140 -11.01 -1.47 -10.28
CA ALA A 140 -11.98 -2.48 -9.87
C ALA A 140 -12.08 -2.61 -8.34
N TYR A 141 -11.02 -2.27 -7.60
CA TYR A 141 -11.01 -2.34 -6.14
C TYR A 141 -11.98 -1.36 -5.46
N PRO A 142 -11.90 -0.02 -5.67
CA PRO A 142 -12.84 0.92 -5.06
C PRO A 142 -14.28 0.68 -5.53
N VAL A 143 -14.48 0.25 -6.78
CA VAL A 143 -15.81 -0.14 -7.29
C VAL A 143 -16.36 -1.37 -6.56
N GLY A 144 -15.53 -2.40 -6.37
CA GLY A 144 -15.90 -3.59 -5.61
C GLY A 144 -16.18 -3.28 -4.14
N LEU A 145 -15.37 -2.41 -3.52
CA LEU A 145 -15.58 -1.95 -2.15
C LEU A 145 -16.92 -1.20 -2.00
N ALA A 146 -17.21 -0.29 -2.94
CA ALA A 146 -18.47 0.43 -3.01
C ALA A 146 -19.67 -0.51 -3.16
N ALA A 147 -19.58 -1.50 -4.04
CA ALA A 147 -20.63 -2.52 -4.18
C ALA A 147 -20.85 -3.32 -2.89
N LEU A 148 -19.78 -3.74 -2.22
CA LEU A 148 -19.86 -4.47 -0.95
C LEU A 148 -20.47 -3.63 0.17
N ASN A 149 -20.16 -2.34 0.23
CA ASN A 149 -20.75 -1.41 1.19
C ASN A 149 -22.24 -1.17 0.90
N LEU A 150 -22.62 -0.99 -0.38
CA LEU A 150 -24.03 -0.88 -0.78
C LEU A 150 -24.85 -2.10 -0.38
N VAL A 151 -24.32 -3.31 -0.59
CA VAL A 151 -24.98 -4.57 -0.19
C VAL A 151 -25.19 -4.64 1.34
N ARG A 152 -24.33 -3.97 2.12
CA ARG A 152 -24.46 -3.86 3.58
C ARG A 152 -25.37 -2.71 4.03
N GLY A 153 -25.96 -1.97 3.10
CA GLY A 153 -26.85 -0.83 3.38
C GLY A 153 -26.11 0.50 3.60
N GLU A 154 -24.80 0.55 3.33
CA GLU A 154 -23.97 1.74 3.55
C GLU A 154 -23.88 2.57 2.26
N ALA A 155 -24.77 3.56 2.13
CA ALA A 155 -24.82 4.49 1.00
C ALA A 155 -24.22 5.85 1.38
N SER A 156 -22.91 6.01 1.17
CA SER A 156 -22.16 7.22 1.49
C SER A 156 -21.06 7.46 0.45
N PRO A 157 -20.63 8.70 0.16
CA PRO A 157 -19.45 8.97 -0.65
C PRO A 157 -18.17 8.23 -0.16
N SER A 158 -18.08 7.93 1.14
CA SER A 158 -16.96 7.18 1.73
C SER A 158 -16.94 5.70 1.31
N MET A 159 -18.02 5.17 0.73
CA MET A 159 -18.16 3.75 0.41
C MET A 159 -17.14 3.25 -0.63
N PHE A 160 -16.55 4.14 -1.43
CA PHE A 160 -15.50 3.80 -2.39
C PHE A 160 -14.12 3.64 -1.75
N PHE A 161 -13.92 4.20 -0.54
CA PHE A 161 -12.60 4.38 0.06
C PHE A 161 -12.46 3.73 1.43
N ALA A 162 -13.56 3.53 2.14
CA ALA A 162 -13.57 3.00 3.50
C ALA A 162 -14.73 2.01 3.69
N ARG A 163 -14.62 1.16 4.71
CA ARG A 163 -15.68 0.26 5.15
C ARG A 163 -15.86 0.34 6.66
N PRO A 164 -17.09 0.23 7.17
CA PRO A 164 -17.32 0.18 8.61
C PRO A 164 -16.86 -1.17 9.16
N VAL A 165 -16.08 -1.13 10.23
CA VAL A 165 -15.58 -2.30 10.95
C VAL A 165 -15.81 -2.14 12.45
N PRO A 166 -16.01 -3.26 13.17
CA PRO A 166 -15.96 -3.26 14.63
C PRO A 166 -14.59 -2.79 15.14
N THR A 167 -14.56 -1.89 16.12
CA THR A 167 -13.31 -1.27 16.61
C THR A 167 -12.39 -2.27 17.31
N ASP A 168 -12.95 -3.26 18.00
CA ASP A 168 -12.24 -4.41 18.57
C ASP A 168 -11.42 -5.22 17.54
N SER A 169 -11.83 -5.19 16.27
CA SER A 169 -11.12 -5.89 15.19
C SER A 169 -9.97 -5.10 14.55
N LEU A 170 -9.70 -3.87 15.01
CA LEU A 170 -8.59 -3.05 14.48
C LEU A 170 -7.19 -3.67 14.66
N PRO A 171 -6.85 -4.33 15.78
CA PRO A 171 -5.53 -4.94 15.96
C PRO A 171 -5.19 -5.97 14.88
N ASP A 172 -6.18 -6.63 14.28
CA ASP A 172 -5.98 -7.65 13.25
C ASP A 172 -6.10 -7.11 11.81
N ARG A 173 -6.30 -5.81 11.64
CA ARG A 173 -6.55 -5.18 10.33
C ARG A 173 -5.43 -4.26 9.90
N HIS A 174 -5.19 -4.26 8.58
CA HIS A 174 -4.34 -3.27 7.93
C HIS A 174 -5.17 -2.11 7.39
N GLY A 175 -4.53 -0.95 7.24
CA GLY A 175 -5.14 0.25 6.70
C GLY A 175 -5.00 1.44 7.64
N ARG A 176 -5.86 2.43 7.43
CA ARG A 176 -5.94 3.65 8.24
C ARG A 176 -7.36 3.90 8.67
N LEU A 177 -7.54 4.55 9.81
CA LEU A 177 -8.82 5.13 10.17
C LEU A 177 -9.20 6.18 9.12
N PHE A 178 -10.47 6.17 8.73
CA PHE A 178 -11.06 7.13 7.81
C PHE A 178 -11.92 8.16 8.55
N GLU A 179 -11.67 8.33 9.84
CA GLU A 179 -12.44 9.14 10.78
C GLU A 179 -11.50 9.85 11.76
N ALA A 180 -11.88 11.07 12.10
CA ALA A 180 -11.35 11.89 13.17
C ALA A 180 -12.55 12.31 14.06
N PRO A 181 -12.31 12.92 15.23
CA PRO A 181 -13.40 13.36 16.11
C PRO A 181 -14.43 14.27 15.43
N ASP A 182 -14.00 15.06 14.44
CA ASP A 182 -14.85 15.99 13.68
C ASP A 182 -15.55 15.36 12.47
N GLY A 183 -15.29 14.08 12.17
CA GLY A 183 -15.92 13.34 11.07
C GLY A 183 -14.91 12.65 10.12
N PRO A 184 -15.33 12.32 8.89
CA PRO A 184 -14.49 11.54 7.96
C PRO A 184 -13.20 12.28 7.55
N THR A 185 -12.08 11.57 7.59
CA THR A 185 -10.77 12.08 7.15
C THR A 185 -10.05 11.06 6.26
N ARG A 186 -9.20 11.55 5.35
CA ARG A 186 -8.32 10.68 4.53
C ARG A 186 -6.96 10.43 5.17
N ASN A 187 -6.60 11.24 6.17
CA ASN A 187 -5.30 11.22 6.83
C ASN A 187 -5.43 10.80 8.30
N GLY A 188 -6.32 9.84 8.59
CA GLY A 188 -6.49 9.32 9.94
C GLY A 188 -5.34 8.41 10.38
N LEU A 189 -5.38 8.02 11.65
CA LEU A 189 -4.39 7.16 12.29
C LEU A 189 -4.15 5.86 11.51
N ASP A 190 -2.87 5.59 11.23
CA ASP A 190 -2.45 4.31 10.64
C ASP A 190 -2.61 3.18 11.67
N LEU A 191 -3.20 2.05 11.27
CA LEU A 191 -3.44 0.94 12.19
C LEU A 191 -2.15 0.25 12.62
N ASP A 192 -1.07 0.32 11.83
CA ASP A 192 0.25 -0.13 12.29
C ASP A 192 0.80 0.82 13.37
N ALA A 193 0.58 2.13 13.25
CA ALA A 193 0.95 3.11 14.28
C ALA A 193 0.14 2.94 15.57
N LEU A 194 -1.17 2.66 15.47
CA LEU A 194 -2.00 2.29 16.62
C LEU A 194 -1.42 1.07 17.36
N ARG A 195 -1.03 0.03 16.61
CA ARG A 195 -0.41 -1.17 17.20
C ARG A 195 0.95 -0.85 17.83
N MET A 196 1.78 -0.02 17.21
CA MET A 196 3.04 0.42 17.79
C MET A 196 2.80 1.14 19.12
N TYR A 197 1.85 2.07 19.17
CA TYR A 197 1.49 2.81 20.37
C TYR A 197 0.99 1.88 21.49
N LEU A 198 0.08 0.97 21.18
CA LEU A 198 -0.46 0.01 22.15
C LEU A 198 0.65 -0.91 22.69
N ARG A 199 1.58 -1.36 21.84
CA ARG A 199 2.74 -2.16 22.26
C ARG A 199 3.69 -1.36 23.13
N TRP A 200 4.04 -0.15 22.70
CA TRP A 200 4.89 0.77 23.46
C TRP A 200 4.33 1.01 24.86
N ARG A 201 3.02 1.14 24.97
CA ARG A 201 2.33 1.35 26.25
C ARG A 201 2.01 0.06 27.01
N GLY A 202 2.25 -1.12 26.42
CA GLY A 202 1.95 -2.41 27.06
C GLY A 202 0.45 -2.72 27.21
N LEU A 203 -0.42 -2.16 26.37
CA LEU A 203 -1.88 -2.26 26.49
C LEU A 203 -2.52 -3.04 25.34
N ALA A 204 -3.64 -3.71 25.60
CA ALA A 204 -4.57 -4.10 24.55
C ALA A 204 -5.53 -2.95 24.22
N LEU A 205 -6.08 -2.97 23.00
CA LEU A 205 -7.12 -2.00 22.62
C LEU A 205 -8.37 -2.09 23.52
N ALA A 206 -8.64 -3.27 24.07
CA ALA A 206 -9.74 -3.48 25.01
C ALA A 206 -9.52 -2.69 26.32
N ASP A 207 -8.29 -2.70 26.85
CA ASP A 207 -7.94 -1.99 28.09
C ASP A 207 -8.09 -0.48 27.89
N LEU A 208 -7.61 0.04 26.75
CA LEU A 208 -7.77 1.44 26.36
C LEU A 208 -9.24 1.88 26.31
N ARG A 209 -10.13 0.99 25.86
CA ARG A 209 -11.57 1.27 25.78
C ARG A 209 -12.30 1.10 27.12
N ALA A 210 -11.74 0.30 28.04
CA ALA A 210 -12.34 0.07 29.35
C ALA A 210 -12.15 1.27 30.29
N ASP A 211 -10.98 1.94 30.21
CA ASP A 211 -10.68 3.15 30.97
C ASP A 211 -10.05 4.25 30.09
N PRO A 212 -10.83 4.85 29.18
CA PRO A 212 -10.29 5.84 28.26
C PRO A 212 -9.92 7.16 28.95
N GLU A 213 -10.62 7.56 30.03
CA GLU A 213 -10.34 8.82 30.71
C GLU A 213 -9.09 8.73 31.59
N GLY A 214 -8.88 7.61 32.30
CA GLY A 214 -7.66 7.38 33.06
C GLY A 214 -6.43 7.24 32.16
N LEU A 215 -6.55 6.49 31.06
CA LEU A 215 -5.46 6.31 30.10
C LEU A 215 -5.24 7.53 29.20
N ARG A 216 -6.12 8.53 29.19
CA ARG A 216 -5.86 9.80 28.50
C ARG A 216 -4.77 10.62 29.20
N ASP A 217 -4.60 10.44 30.52
CA ASP A 217 -3.60 11.17 31.30
C ASP A 217 -2.16 10.73 30.93
N PRO A 218 -1.28 11.63 30.45
CA PRO A 218 0.12 11.27 30.16
C PRO A 218 0.89 10.72 31.35
N ALA A 219 0.51 11.08 32.59
CA ALA A 219 1.14 10.57 33.80
C ALA A 219 0.84 9.09 34.07
N SER A 220 -0.14 8.50 33.38
CA SER A 220 -0.46 7.07 33.47
C SER A 220 0.45 6.17 32.61
N VAL A 221 1.46 6.73 31.93
CA VAL A 221 2.47 5.95 31.21
C VAL A 221 3.62 5.61 32.15
N ASP A 222 3.59 4.38 32.65
CA ASP A 222 4.63 3.80 33.53
C ASP A 222 5.81 3.22 32.70
N GLU A 223 5.98 1.90 32.71
CA GLU A 223 6.99 1.17 31.93
C GLU A 223 6.60 1.14 30.45
N THR A 224 7.56 1.43 29.56
CA THR A 224 7.37 1.39 28.11
C THR A 224 8.11 0.21 27.49
N PHE A 225 7.61 -0.28 26.36
CA PHE A 225 8.10 -1.48 25.68
C PHE A 225 8.50 -1.18 24.23
N ASP A 226 9.16 -2.15 23.58
CA ASP A 226 9.51 -2.04 22.17
C ASP A 226 8.23 -1.93 21.29
N PRO A 227 8.02 -0.82 20.58
CA PRO A 227 6.86 -0.62 19.71
C PRO A 227 6.81 -1.63 18.55
N THR A 228 7.96 -2.23 18.19
CA THR A 228 8.15 -3.07 16.99
C THR A 228 7.72 -2.34 15.69
N ASP A 229 7.44 -3.10 14.63
CA ASP A 229 7.01 -2.55 13.34
C ASP A 229 5.48 -2.39 13.21
N GLY A 230 4.72 -2.56 14.29
CA GLY A 230 3.26 -2.50 14.25
C GLY A 230 2.59 -3.62 13.44
N GLY A 231 3.29 -4.66 12.98
CA GLY A 231 2.71 -5.71 12.13
C GLY A 231 1.79 -6.68 12.89
N THR A 232 0.72 -7.15 12.25
CA THR A 232 -0.30 -8.07 12.83
C THR A 232 0.21 -9.45 13.24
N HIS A 233 1.41 -9.83 12.81
CA HIS A 233 2.03 -11.14 13.07
C HIS A 233 2.71 -11.23 14.44
N VAL A 234 2.81 -10.11 15.16
CA VAL A 234 3.33 -10.02 16.52
C VAL A 234 2.15 -9.77 17.44
N GLY A 235 1.74 -10.78 18.22
CA GLY A 235 0.73 -10.57 19.27
C GLY A 235 1.27 -9.57 20.31
N PRO A 236 0.40 -8.85 21.05
CA PRO A 236 0.87 -8.12 22.23
C PRO A 236 1.63 -9.13 23.11
N ARG A 237 2.86 -8.77 23.51
CA ARG A 237 3.57 -9.52 24.54
C ARG A 237 2.84 -9.24 25.86
N THR A 238 1.73 -9.94 26.09
CA THR A 238 1.29 -10.22 27.45
C THR A 238 1.93 -11.55 27.80
N ASP A 239 2.96 -11.49 28.63
CA ASP A 239 3.61 -12.63 29.25
C ASP A 239 2.70 -13.30 30.30
N GLY A 240 1.44 -13.58 29.94
CA GLY A 240 0.56 -14.40 30.78
C GLY A 240 0.41 -13.93 32.24
N GLY A 241 0.66 -12.65 32.54
CA GLY A 241 0.46 -12.07 33.86
C GLY A 241 -1.03 -12.01 34.17
N THR A 242 -1.45 -12.78 35.18
CA THR A 242 -2.78 -12.70 35.79
C THR A 242 -3.15 -11.25 36.11
N ALA A 243 -4.37 -10.87 35.75
CA ALA A 243 -4.98 -9.61 36.15
C ALA A 243 -4.73 -9.37 37.65
N VAL A 244 -4.12 -8.23 37.96
CA VAL A 244 -4.03 -7.77 39.35
C VAL A 244 -5.44 -7.34 39.71
N ASP A 245 -6.13 -8.18 40.49
CA ASP A 245 -7.40 -7.82 41.13
C ASP A 245 -7.14 -6.58 42.00
N ALA A 246 -7.53 -5.40 41.49
CA ALA A 246 -7.58 -4.18 42.28
C ALA A 246 -8.76 -4.30 43.24
N GLU A 247 -8.45 -4.62 44.50
CA GLU A 247 -9.40 -4.67 45.61
C GLU A 247 -10.22 -3.38 45.69
N ALA A 248 -11.54 -3.56 45.75
CA ALA A 248 -12.51 -2.50 46.00
C ALA A 248 -12.27 -1.87 47.38
N GLY A 249 -11.99 -0.57 47.42
CA GLY A 249 -11.91 0.18 48.66
C GLY A 249 -11.82 1.68 48.46
N GLY A 250 -12.93 2.38 48.71
CA GLY A 250 -12.92 3.80 49.06
C GLY A 250 -13.76 4.69 48.15
N ASP A 251 -15.00 4.94 48.56
CA ASP A 251 -15.80 6.08 48.11
C ASP A 251 -15.01 7.39 48.29
N ALA A 252 -14.66 8.02 47.17
CA ALA A 252 -14.25 9.41 47.14
C ALA A 252 -15.02 10.10 46.01
N GLU A 253 -16.00 10.90 46.41
CA GLU A 253 -16.67 11.88 45.56
C GLU A 253 -15.62 12.66 44.75
N ARG A 254 -15.54 12.41 43.46
CA ARG A 254 -14.82 13.25 42.51
C ARG A 254 -15.80 13.72 41.46
N GLY A 255 -16.10 15.02 41.54
CA GLY A 255 -16.88 15.72 40.54
C GLY A 255 -16.32 15.48 39.15
N ALA A 256 -17.22 15.41 38.16
CA ALA A 256 -16.87 15.26 36.76
C ALA A 256 -15.75 16.23 36.39
N PRO A 257 -14.56 15.76 35.95
CA PRO A 257 -13.58 16.65 35.40
C PRO A 257 -14.15 17.20 34.09
N SER A 258 -14.31 18.52 34.04
CA SER A 258 -14.19 19.27 32.79
C SER A 258 -12.98 18.76 32.03
N ARG A 259 -13.07 18.61 30.69
CA ARG A 259 -11.95 18.31 29.78
C ARG A 259 -10.65 18.88 30.36
N SER A 260 -9.83 18.05 30.99
CA SER A 260 -8.56 18.48 31.53
C SER A 260 -7.66 18.79 30.35
N ASP A 261 -7.17 20.02 30.27
CA ASP A 261 -6.15 20.43 29.32
C ASP A 261 -4.85 19.71 29.72
N PHE A 262 -4.73 18.45 29.32
CA PHE A 262 -3.46 17.75 29.33
C PHE A 262 -2.57 18.38 28.25
N ASP A 263 -1.30 18.65 28.57
CA ASP A 263 -0.34 19.17 27.57
C ASP A 263 -0.10 18.14 26.45
N ASP A 264 -0.03 16.85 26.80
CA ASP A 264 0.11 15.73 25.86
C ASP A 264 -0.92 14.62 26.17
N PRO A 265 -2.20 14.79 25.79
CA PRO A 265 -3.20 13.75 25.99
C PRO A 265 -2.75 12.48 25.27
N TRP A 266 -2.96 11.33 25.90
CA TRP A 266 -2.50 10.02 25.46
C TRP A 266 -0.99 9.81 25.41
N ALA A 267 -0.17 10.76 25.90
CA ALA A 267 1.29 10.72 25.78
C ALA A 267 1.76 10.52 24.32
N ALA A 268 1.07 11.15 23.37
CA ALA A 268 1.30 10.95 21.94
C ALA A 268 2.62 11.55 21.46
N GLU A 269 3.03 12.71 22.00
CA GLU A 269 4.35 13.30 21.72
C GLU A 269 5.44 12.44 22.34
N ARG A 270 5.28 12.03 23.61
CA ARG A 270 6.24 11.14 24.28
C ARG A 270 6.47 9.85 23.50
N PHE A 271 5.40 9.22 23.01
CA PHE A 271 5.51 8.03 22.16
C PHE A 271 6.35 8.30 20.91
N LEU A 272 6.07 9.39 20.18
CA LEU A 272 6.78 9.69 18.94
C LEU A 272 8.25 10.10 19.17
N ASP A 273 8.58 10.65 20.33
CA ASP A 273 9.95 11.00 20.72
C ASP A 273 10.76 9.78 21.17
N GLU A 274 10.11 8.76 21.77
CA GLU A 274 10.78 7.54 22.25
C GLU A 274 11.04 6.50 21.15
N ILE A 275 10.35 6.58 20.00
CA ILE A 275 10.55 5.62 18.90
C ILE A 275 11.74 6.03 18.01
N ASP A 276 12.62 5.07 17.71
CA ASP A 276 13.80 5.28 16.84
C ASP A 276 13.44 5.51 15.35
N HIS A 277 12.18 5.33 14.99
CA HIS A 277 11.68 5.50 13.63
C HIS A 277 10.25 6.06 13.64
N GLY A 278 9.87 6.85 12.62
CA GLY A 278 8.53 7.43 12.56
C GLY A 278 7.39 6.39 12.51
N ALA A 279 6.19 6.79 12.94
CA ALA A 279 5.01 5.94 13.03
C ALA A 279 4.14 5.99 11.75
N TYR A 280 4.70 5.57 10.61
CA TYR A 280 3.97 5.49 9.32
C TYR A 280 3.38 6.83 8.83
N GLY A 281 4.03 7.94 9.17
CA GLY A 281 3.58 9.30 8.85
C GLY A 281 2.49 9.83 9.78
N THR A 282 2.21 9.13 10.88
CA THR A 282 1.31 9.59 11.95
C THR A 282 2.04 10.61 12.81
N ASP A 283 1.50 11.83 12.91
CA ASP A 283 1.95 12.86 13.86
C ASP A 283 1.14 12.79 15.17
N ALA A 284 1.56 13.56 16.19
CA ALA A 284 0.95 13.51 17.51
C ALA A 284 -0.54 13.86 17.49
N ALA A 285 -0.93 14.84 16.67
CA ALA A 285 -2.33 15.24 16.51
C ALA A 285 -3.17 14.10 15.91
N THR A 286 -2.71 13.50 14.82
CA THR A 286 -3.38 12.37 14.17
C THR A 286 -3.49 11.17 15.11
N LEU A 287 -2.48 10.92 15.94
CA LEU A 287 -2.51 9.86 16.94
C LEU A 287 -3.56 10.13 18.02
N ARG A 288 -3.58 11.33 18.60
CA ARG A 288 -4.57 11.75 19.61
C ARG A 288 -6.00 11.63 19.08
N ASP A 289 -6.24 12.16 17.89
CA ASP A 289 -7.55 12.13 17.23
C ASP A 289 -8.00 10.70 16.96
N GLY A 290 -7.08 9.85 16.47
CA GLY A 290 -7.37 8.44 16.24
C GLY A 290 -7.68 7.69 17.54
N LEU A 291 -6.93 7.95 18.62
CA LEU A 291 -7.16 7.37 19.94
C LEU A 291 -8.52 7.80 20.52
N ASP A 292 -8.89 9.06 20.37
CA ASP A 292 -10.20 9.58 20.79
C ASP A 292 -11.36 8.86 20.08
N VAL A 293 -11.22 8.61 18.78
CA VAL A 293 -12.22 7.87 18.00
C VAL A 293 -12.30 6.41 18.46
N VAL A 294 -11.17 5.70 18.53
CA VAL A 294 -11.19 4.26 18.86
C VAL A 294 -11.52 3.97 20.33
N ALA A 295 -11.33 4.93 21.23
CA ALA A 295 -11.73 4.85 22.62
C ALA A 295 -13.26 4.84 22.77
N ARG A 296 -13.96 5.67 21.98
CA ARG A 296 -15.40 5.94 22.15
C ARG A 296 -16.29 5.14 21.21
N GLU A 297 -15.89 5.00 19.96
CA GLU A 297 -16.77 4.47 18.92
C GLU A 297 -16.78 2.94 18.88
N GLY A 298 -17.95 2.31 18.88
CA GLY A 298 -18.08 0.84 18.75
C GLY A 298 -17.79 0.31 17.35
N ARG A 299 -17.93 1.18 16.33
CA ARG A 299 -17.64 0.89 14.93
C ARG A 299 -16.97 2.11 14.31
N VAL A 300 -15.97 1.86 13.48
CA VAL A 300 -15.20 2.91 12.81
C VAL A 300 -15.04 2.60 11.32
N LEU A 301 -14.86 3.63 10.51
CA LEU A 301 -14.51 3.49 9.10
C LEU A 301 -13.01 3.26 8.94
N VAL A 302 -12.65 2.20 8.22
CA VAL A 302 -11.25 1.88 7.89
C VAL A 302 -11.07 1.89 6.38
N SER A 303 -10.06 2.64 5.93
CA SER A 303 -9.54 2.54 4.57
C SER A 303 -8.48 1.42 4.50
N PRO A 304 -8.72 0.31 3.78
CA PRO A 304 -7.85 -0.87 3.87
C PRO A 304 -6.47 -0.73 3.19
N GLY A 305 -6.23 0.38 2.49
CA GLY A 305 -5.08 0.55 1.58
C GLY A 305 -5.19 -0.33 0.32
N MET A 306 -5.03 0.26 -0.86
CA MET A 306 -5.04 -0.51 -2.11
C MET A 306 -3.73 -1.29 -2.26
N PRO A 307 -3.75 -2.64 -2.36
CA PRO A 307 -2.55 -3.43 -2.64
C PRO A 307 -2.17 -3.27 -4.11
N PHE A 308 -1.52 -2.17 -4.48
CA PHE A 308 -1.30 -1.81 -5.89
C PHE A 308 -0.33 -2.77 -6.62
N VAL A 309 0.48 -3.53 -5.88
CA VAL A 309 1.29 -4.62 -6.45
C VAL A 309 0.45 -5.74 -7.04
N VAL A 310 -0.74 -6.05 -6.49
CA VAL A 310 -1.62 -7.10 -7.02
C VAL A 310 -2.14 -6.77 -8.43
N PRO A 311 -2.81 -5.63 -8.68
CA PRO A 311 -3.21 -5.25 -10.02
C PRO A 311 -1.99 -5.02 -10.92
N MET A 312 -0.80 -4.70 -10.37
CA MET A 312 0.41 -4.59 -11.18
C MET A 312 0.91 -5.95 -11.69
N ALA A 313 0.89 -6.98 -10.84
CA ALA A 313 1.24 -8.34 -11.24
C ALA A 313 0.23 -8.90 -12.25
N VAL A 314 -1.08 -8.69 -12.01
CA VAL A 314 -2.12 -9.10 -12.97
C VAL A 314 -2.01 -8.28 -14.26
N GLY A 315 -1.76 -6.98 -14.16
CA GLY A 315 -1.55 -6.07 -15.28
C GLY A 315 -0.37 -6.51 -16.14
N LEU A 316 0.75 -6.91 -15.54
CA LEU A 316 1.90 -7.49 -16.24
C LEU A 316 1.50 -8.75 -17.04
N VAL A 317 0.76 -9.68 -16.43
CA VAL A 317 0.31 -10.90 -17.11
C VAL A 317 -0.64 -10.57 -18.27
N VAL A 318 -1.59 -9.66 -18.05
CA VAL A 318 -2.52 -9.20 -19.11
C VAL A 318 -1.73 -8.51 -20.23
N SER A 319 -0.75 -7.66 -19.91
CA SER A 319 0.09 -7.01 -20.91
C SER A 319 0.92 -7.99 -21.72
N LEU A 320 1.46 -9.06 -21.10
CA LEU A 320 2.28 -10.05 -21.80
C LEU A 320 1.45 -11.02 -22.66
N THR A 321 0.17 -11.22 -22.32
CA THR A 321 -0.70 -12.17 -23.01
C THR A 321 -1.63 -11.47 -23.99
N TYR A 322 -2.43 -10.53 -23.50
CA TYR A 322 -3.41 -9.81 -24.28
C TYR A 322 -2.83 -8.54 -24.91
N GLY A 323 -1.96 -7.82 -24.21
CA GLY A 323 -1.45 -6.51 -24.63
C GLY A 323 -2.22 -5.36 -24.00
N ASP A 324 -2.51 -4.31 -24.76
CA ASP A 324 -3.14 -3.10 -24.23
C ASP A 324 -4.67 -3.22 -24.15
N ALA A 325 -5.17 -3.44 -22.94
CA ALA A 325 -6.60 -3.62 -22.70
C ALA A 325 -7.39 -2.33 -22.92
N LEU A 326 -6.80 -1.17 -22.60
CA LEU A 326 -7.46 0.12 -22.83
C LEU A 326 -7.63 0.37 -24.33
N PHE A 327 -6.56 0.17 -25.09
CA PHE A 327 -6.59 0.34 -26.54
C PHE A 327 -7.64 -0.56 -27.18
N ALA A 328 -7.73 -1.83 -26.75
CA ALA A 328 -8.78 -2.74 -27.22
C ALA A 328 -10.20 -2.26 -26.90
N VAL A 329 -10.44 -1.73 -25.69
CA VAL A 329 -11.75 -1.17 -25.31
C VAL A 329 -12.07 0.08 -26.13
N LEU A 330 -11.11 0.97 -26.33
CA LEU A 330 -11.29 2.17 -27.14
C LEU A 330 -11.58 1.83 -28.60
N GLY A 331 -10.88 0.84 -29.16
CA GLY A 331 -11.13 0.34 -30.52
C GLY A 331 -12.51 -0.29 -30.67
N ALA A 332 -12.97 -1.04 -29.66
CA ALA A 332 -14.32 -1.62 -29.65
C ALA A 332 -15.44 -0.56 -29.63
N VAL A 333 -15.17 0.63 -29.09
CA VAL A 333 -16.12 1.77 -29.04
C VAL A 333 -15.88 2.76 -30.20
N GLY A 334 -14.91 2.50 -31.08
CA GLY A 334 -14.61 3.31 -32.26
C GLY A 334 -13.92 4.63 -31.95
N LEU A 335 -13.19 4.71 -30.83
CA LEU A 335 -12.42 5.90 -30.42
C LEU A 335 -10.98 5.89 -30.94
N VAL A 336 -10.51 4.71 -31.38
CA VAL A 336 -9.24 4.45 -32.08
C VAL A 336 -9.45 3.38 -33.13
#